data_AF-A0A2V9PMW7-F1
#
_entry.id   AF-A0A2V9PMW7-F1
#
_cell.length_a   1.000
_cell.length_b   1.000
_cell.length_c   1.000
_cell.angle_alpha   90.00
_cell.angle_beta   90.00
_cell.angle_gamma   90.00
#
_symmetry.space_group_name_H-M   'P 1'
#
loop_
_entity.id
_entity.type
_entity.pdbx_description
1 polymer ?
#
loop_
_entity_poly.entity_id
_entity_poly.type
_entity_poly.pdbx_seq_one_letter_code
_entity_poly.pdbx_strand_id
1 'polypeptide(L)'
;MNEKPAIYVTLTGLPLSVEFKWPFHSSTAGADFWVLHADVKLGNSEGLHAPVAVNLSATVREVLPSMEPKDVEGPVVNALRKEVDRRQIEFVKSGKLVPVQFSSRYYDFKRNKWMFGKATDEAIATLITRKVFWHSRVLGGNVWVGDPAEALYVESTIPHVLELTRGLAESGLMTLQGEWASANGALIAQSEKFEADTKAALAELEKKHASERAQTKPA
;
A
#
# COMPACT_ATOMS: atom_id res chain seq x y z
N MET A 1 -9.45 -6.73 17.48
CA MET A 1 -10.33 -5.75 16.81
C MET A 1 -10.63 -6.33 15.45
N ASN A 2 -11.90 -6.51 15.08
CA ASN A 2 -12.24 -6.90 13.71
C ASN A 2 -11.97 -5.69 12.81
N GLU A 3 -10.85 -5.71 12.10
CA GLU A 3 -10.50 -4.68 11.14
C GLU A 3 -11.51 -4.70 10.00
N LYS A 4 -12.09 -3.53 9.72
CA LYS A 4 -12.85 -3.34 8.49
C LYS A 4 -11.89 -3.60 7.32
N PRO A 5 -12.33 -4.29 6.27
CA PRO A 5 -11.51 -4.43 5.07
C PRO A 5 -11.11 -3.04 4.59
N ALA A 6 -9.81 -2.87 4.31
CA ALA A 6 -9.24 -1.61 3.85
C ALA A 6 -8.67 -1.78 2.44
N ILE A 7 -8.81 -0.73 1.64
CA ILE A 7 -8.11 -0.60 0.36
C ILE A 7 -7.01 0.43 0.53
N TYR A 8 -5.77 -0.02 0.34
CA TYR A 8 -4.60 0.83 0.24
C TYR A 8 -4.25 1.04 -1.22
N VAL A 9 -3.96 2.26 -1.63
CA VAL A 9 -3.56 2.54 -3.02
C VAL A 9 -2.08 2.84 -3.09
N THR A 10 -1.41 2.35 -4.13
CA THR A 10 -0.01 2.68 -4.42
C THR A 10 0.11 4.01 -5.17
N LEU A 11 1.30 4.63 -5.23
CA LEU A 11 1.45 5.88 -6.01
C LEU A 11 1.27 5.64 -7.51
N THR A 12 1.58 4.43 -7.98
CA THR A 12 1.29 3.96 -9.33
C THR A 12 -0.20 3.72 -9.61
N GLY A 13 -1.05 3.72 -8.58
CA GLY A 13 -2.51 3.65 -8.73
C GLY A 13 -3.09 2.24 -8.67
N LEU A 14 -2.37 1.25 -8.13
CA LEU A 14 -2.89 -0.09 -7.90
C LEU A 14 -3.63 -0.15 -6.54
N PRO A 15 -4.91 -0.58 -6.50
CA PRO A 15 -5.63 -0.79 -5.26
C PRO A 15 -5.27 -2.16 -4.65
N LEU A 16 -4.83 -2.16 -3.40
CA LEU A 16 -4.39 -3.35 -2.67
C LEU A 16 -5.30 -3.62 -1.49
N SER A 17 -5.67 -4.89 -1.32
CA SER A 17 -6.18 -5.43 -0.05
C SER A 17 -5.13 -6.38 0.51
N VAL A 18 -4.88 -6.31 1.82
CA VAL A 18 -3.83 -7.11 2.45
C VAL A 18 -4.44 -7.96 3.55
N GLU A 19 -4.19 -9.26 3.51
CA GLU A 19 -4.59 -10.19 4.55
C GLU A 19 -3.34 -10.64 5.32
N PHE A 20 -3.16 -10.12 6.54
CA PHE A 20 -2.02 -10.47 7.40
C PHE A 20 -2.29 -11.72 8.23
N LYS A 21 -1.28 -12.58 8.34
CA LYS A 21 -1.29 -13.77 9.19
C LYS A 21 -0.48 -13.50 10.47
N TRP A 22 -1.02 -12.65 11.32
CA TRP A 22 -0.42 -12.31 12.62
C TRP A 22 -0.29 -13.55 13.54
N PRO A 23 0.69 -13.59 14.46
CA PRO A 23 1.73 -12.58 14.72
C PRO A 23 2.98 -12.74 13.82
N PHE A 24 3.99 -11.88 14.02
CA PHE A 24 5.35 -12.15 13.54
C PHE A 24 5.93 -13.42 14.19
N HIS A 25 6.57 -14.27 13.39
CA HIS A 25 7.25 -15.49 13.84
C HIS A 25 8.76 -15.36 13.70
N SER A 26 9.55 -15.85 14.66
CA SER A 26 11.01 -15.90 14.50
C SER A 26 11.38 -16.87 13.38
N SER A 27 12.39 -16.50 12.59
CA SER A 27 12.95 -17.41 11.60
C SER A 27 13.69 -18.56 12.29
N THR A 28 13.38 -19.80 11.91
CA THR A 28 14.04 -21.01 12.42
C THR A 28 15.35 -21.32 11.68
N ALA A 29 15.67 -20.59 10.62
CA ALA A 29 16.80 -20.84 9.73
C ALA A 29 18.12 -20.16 10.16
N GLY A 30 18.28 -19.82 11.44
CA GLY A 30 19.53 -19.29 12.00
C GLY A 30 19.84 -17.84 11.64
N ALA A 31 18.84 -17.06 11.22
CA ALA A 31 19.00 -15.66 10.87
C ALA A 31 18.14 -14.76 11.79
N ASP A 32 18.69 -13.60 12.16
CA ASP A 32 18.08 -12.65 13.10
C ASP A 32 16.97 -11.80 12.45
N PHE A 33 15.95 -12.48 11.93
CA PHE A 33 14.74 -11.83 11.42
C PHE A 33 13.46 -12.53 11.87
N TRP A 34 12.39 -11.74 11.91
CA TRP A 34 11.03 -12.20 12.12
C TRP A 34 10.27 -12.14 10.81
N VAL A 35 9.34 -13.07 10.60
CA VAL A 35 8.56 -13.18 9.37
C VAL A 35 7.08 -12.99 9.70
N LEU A 36 6.43 -12.10 8.96
CA LEU A 36 4.98 -12.00 8.89
C LEU A 36 4.54 -12.43 7.50
N HIS A 37 3.72 -13.47 7.43
CA HIS A 37 3.11 -13.85 6.17
C HIS A 37 1.90 -12.96 5.88
N ALA A 38 1.73 -12.56 4.63
CA ALA A 38 0.55 -11.86 4.17
C ALA A 38 0.16 -12.31 2.77
N ASP A 39 -1.09 -12.04 2.40
CA ASP A 39 -1.56 -12.17 1.03
C ASP A 39 -1.99 -10.79 0.50
N VAL A 40 -1.26 -10.28 -0.49
CA VAL A 40 -1.53 -8.97 -1.11
C VAL A 40 -2.38 -9.19 -2.35
N LYS A 41 -3.65 -8.80 -2.31
CA LYS A 41 -4.61 -8.95 -3.39
C LYS A 41 -4.74 -7.65 -4.17
N LEU A 42 -4.79 -7.74 -5.50
CA LEU A 42 -5.13 -6.60 -6.34
C LEU A 42 -6.65 -6.41 -6.31
N GLY A 43 -7.10 -5.37 -5.61
CA GLY A 43 -8.49 -5.19 -5.18
C GLY A 43 -9.51 -5.03 -6.30
N ASN A 44 -9.07 -4.64 -7.50
CA ASN A 44 -9.93 -4.51 -8.69
C ASN A 44 -9.82 -5.70 -9.66
N SER A 45 -9.31 -6.86 -9.20
CA SER A 45 -9.11 -8.04 -10.03
C SER A 45 -9.79 -9.28 -9.45
N GLU A 46 -10.17 -10.20 -10.34
CA GLU A 46 -10.66 -11.52 -9.95
C GLU A 46 -9.48 -12.47 -9.71
N GLY A 47 -8.93 -12.40 -8.50
CA GLY A 47 -8.00 -13.41 -7.97
C GLY A 47 -6.52 -13.18 -8.29
N LEU A 48 -6.10 -12.00 -8.77
CA LEU A 48 -4.68 -11.68 -8.82
C LEU A 48 -4.20 -11.29 -7.42
N HIS A 49 -3.19 -12.01 -6.95
CA HIS A 49 -2.64 -11.83 -5.63
C HIS A 49 -1.16 -12.20 -5.57
N ALA A 50 -0.52 -11.84 -4.47
CA ALA A 50 0.88 -12.12 -4.20
C ALA A 50 1.02 -12.57 -2.74
N PRO A 51 1.23 -13.88 -2.49
CA PRO A 51 1.65 -14.34 -1.18
C PRO A 51 3.03 -13.78 -0.86
N VAL A 52 3.18 -13.11 0.28
CA VAL A 52 4.44 -12.48 0.70
C VAL A 52 4.89 -12.94 2.09
N ALA A 53 6.20 -12.97 2.28
CA ALA A 53 6.86 -13.11 3.57
C ALA A 53 7.60 -11.82 3.89
N VAL A 54 7.02 -11.01 4.78
CA VAL A 54 7.63 -9.76 5.25
C VAL A 54 8.67 -10.08 6.30
N ASN A 55 9.93 -9.91 5.95
CA ASN A 55 11.08 -10.17 6.80
C ASN A 55 11.47 -8.89 7.56
N LEU A 56 11.15 -8.84 8.84
CA LEU A 56 11.55 -7.80 9.78
C LEU A 56 12.98 -8.06 10.28
N SER A 57 13.90 -7.15 9.96
CA SER A 57 15.28 -7.22 10.48
C SER A 57 15.39 -6.87 11.97
N ALA A 58 16.37 -7.44 12.68
CA ALA A 58 16.71 -7.08 14.06
C ALA A 58 16.89 -5.57 14.30
N THR A 59 17.60 -4.86 13.44
CA THR A 59 17.81 -3.42 13.61
C THR A 59 16.51 -2.61 13.56
N VAL A 60 15.54 -3.03 12.74
CA VAL A 60 14.21 -2.39 12.73
C VAL A 60 13.39 -2.82 13.94
N ARG A 61 13.53 -4.06 14.40
CA ARG A 61 12.86 -4.55 15.62
C ARG A 61 13.21 -3.70 16.84
N GLU A 62 14.44 -3.18 16.92
CA GLU A 62 14.91 -2.33 18.02
C GLU A 62 14.17 -0.98 18.12
N VAL A 63 13.69 -0.43 16.99
CA VAL A 63 12.99 0.87 16.96
C VAL A 63 11.46 0.73 17.03
N LEU A 64 10.93 -0.49 16.92
CA LEU A 64 9.51 -0.75 17.02
C LEU A 64 9.05 -0.75 18.49
N PRO A 65 7.99 0.02 18.83
CA PRO A 65 7.40 -0.04 20.18
C PRO A 65 6.96 -1.46 20.55
N SER A 66 6.35 -2.18 19.61
CA SER A 66 6.03 -3.61 19.71
C SER A 66 5.89 -4.24 18.32
N MET A 67 5.74 -5.56 18.26
CA MET A 67 5.40 -6.28 17.03
C MET A 67 3.90 -6.56 16.90
N GLU A 68 3.07 -5.92 17.72
CA GLU A 68 1.61 -6.02 17.65
C GLU A 68 1.07 -5.18 16.49
N PRO A 69 -0.04 -5.58 15.85
CA PRO A 69 -0.59 -4.92 14.65
C PRO A 69 -0.69 -3.39 14.79
N LYS A 70 -1.22 -2.92 15.93
CA LYS A 70 -1.40 -1.49 16.24
C LYS A 70 -0.15 -0.62 16.07
N ASP A 71 1.04 -1.19 16.24
CA ASP A 71 2.30 -0.45 16.24
C ASP A 71 3.10 -0.64 14.93
N VAL A 72 2.81 -1.69 14.15
CA VAL A 72 3.66 -2.10 13.03
C VAL A 72 2.92 -2.32 11.70
N GLU A 73 1.60 -2.46 11.70
CA GLU A 73 0.82 -2.71 10.48
C GLU A 73 0.97 -1.60 9.44
N GLY A 74 0.80 -0.34 9.84
CA GLY A 74 0.92 0.81 8.93
C GLY A 74 2.27 0.85 8.19
N PRO A 75 3.41 0.80 8.90
CA PRO A 75 4.72 0.66 8.28
C PRO A 75 4.89 -0.56 7.37
N VAL A 76 4.34 -1.72 7.74
CA VAL A 76 4.40 -2.95 6.92
C VAL A 76 3.59 -2.80 5.63
N VAL A 77 2.36 -2.31 5.71
CA VAL A 77 1.53 -2.01 4.53
C VAL A 77 2.26 -1.04 3.60
N ASN A 78 2.92 -0.02 4.14
CA ASN A 78 3.67 0.94 3.35
C ASN A 78 4.91 0.35 2.69
N ALA A 79 5.59 -0.58 3.35
CA ALA A 79 6.67 -1.34 2.74
C ALA A 79 6.16 -2.17 1.55
N LEU A 80 5.01 -2.85 1.71
CA LEU A 80 4.37 -3.60 0.62
C LEU A 80 4.00 -2.69 -0.55
N ARG A 81 3.31 -1.58 -0.29
CA ARG A 81 2.98 -0.58 -1.32
C ARG A 81 4.23 -0.09 -2.05
N LYS A 82 5.31 0.14 -1.31
CA LYS A 82 6.57 0.61 -1.90
C LYS A 82 7.25 -0.43 -2.77
N GLU A 83 7.22 -1.70 -2.38
CA GLU A 83 7.75 -2.77 -3.23
C GLU A 83 6.88 -2.99 -4.48
N VAL A 84 5.56 -2.79 -4.40
CA VAL A 84 4.70 -2.75 -5.59
C VAL A 84 5.05 -1.57 -6.50
N ASP A 85 5.23 -0.36 -5.97
CA ASP A 85 5.66 0.81 -6.77
C ASP A 85 7.04 0.61 -7.41
N ARG A 86 7.92 -0.18 -6.78
CA ARG A 86 9.22 -0.61 -7.34
C ARG A 86 9.10 -1.81 -8.30
N ARG A 87 7.89 -2.31 -8.52
CA ARG A 87 7.56 -3.48 -9.35
C ARG A 87 8.31 -4.73 -8.90
N GLN A 88 8.46 -4.93 -7.59
CA GLN A 88 9.16 -6.09 -7.00
C GLN A 88 8.19 -7.20 -6.59
N ILE A 89 6.90 -6.90 -6.50
CA ILE A 89 5.84 -7.85 -6.17
C ILE A 89 5.02 -8.10 -7.42
N GLU A 90 4.96 -9.36 -7.86
CA GLU A 90 4.15 -9.78 -9.00
C GLU A 90 2.79 -10.30 -8.55
N PHE A 91 1.72 -9.85 -9.21
CA PHE A 91 0.36 -10.34 -8.97
C PHE A 91 -0.01 -11.42 -9.98
N VAL A 92 -0.30 -12.63 -9.50
CA VAL A 92 -0.64 -13.80 -10.32
C VAL A 92 -1.82 -14.56 -9.70
N LYS A 93 -2.42 -15.50 -10.43
CA LYS A 93 -3.52 -16.34 -9.89
C LYS A 93 -3.05 -17.43 -8.92
N SER A 94 -1.78 -17.83 -9.01
CA SER A 94 -1.16 -18.82 -8.14
C SER A 94 0.32 -18.48 -8.01
N GLY A 95 0.66 -17.82 -6.91
CA GLY A 95 2.01 -17.30 -6.66
C GLY A 95 2.81 -18.18 -5.70
N LYS A 96 4.13 -18.18 -5.86
CA LYS A 96 5.04 -18.59 -4.80
C LYS A 96 5.16 -17.47 -3.78
N LEU A 97 5.51 -17.83 -2.55
CA LEU A 97 5.78 -16.87 -1.47
C LEU A 97 6.96 -15.97 -1.87
N VAL A 98 6.72 -14.65 -1.93
CA VAL A 98 7.73 -13.65 -2.29
C VAL A 98 8.29 -13.00 -1.02
N PRO A 99 9.62 -13.02 -0.80
CA PRO A 99 10.21 -12.33 0.34
C PRO A 99 10.18 -10.81 0.14
N VAL A 100 9.69 -10.09 1.14
CA VAL A 100 9.70 -8.62 1.19
C VAL A 100 10.56 -8.18 2.37
N GLN A 101 11.55 -7.33 2.12
CA GLN A 101 12.49 -6.91 3.17
C GLN A 101 12.00 -5.68 3.91
N PHE A 102 11.54 -5.85 5.15
CA PHE A 102 11.20 -4.77 6.07
C PHE A 102 12.41 -4.44 6.96
N SER A 103 13.28 -3.59 6.41
CA SER A 103 14.61 -3.30 6.94
C SER A 103 14.86 -1.80 7.09
N SER A 104 16.05 -1.44 7.55
CA SER A 104 16.52 -0.06 7.74
C SER A 104 16.37 0.84 6.51
N ARG A 105 16.18 0.29 5.30
CA ARG A 105 15.84 1.05 4.09
C ARG A 105 14.56 1.90 4.22
N TYR A 106 13.69 1.56 5.16
CA TYR A 106 12.43 2.26 5.42
C TYR A 106 12.47 3.13 6.66
N TYR A 107 13.60 3.22 7.36
CA TYR A 107 13.72 3.96 8.62
C TYR A 107 14.95 4.88 8.63
N ASP A 108 14.73 6.17 8.85
CA ASP A 108 15.78 7.15 9.08
C ASP A 108 16.11 7.20 10.58
N PHE A 109 17.15 6.47 10.99
CA PHE A 109 17.60 6.41 12.39
C PHE A 109 18.08 7.75 12.93
N LYS A 110 18.59 8.66 12.07
CA LYS A 110 19.05 9.98 12.52
C LYS A 110 17.87 10.87 12.90
N ARG A 111 16.76 10.73 12.18
CA ARG A 111 15.53 11.50 12.41
C ARG A 111 14.47 10.74 13.19
N ASN A 112 14.74 9.49 13.57
CA ASN A 112 13.84 8.59 14.27
C ASN A 112 12.45 8.49 13.62
N LYS A 113 12.41 8.33 12.28
CA LYS A 113 11.16 8.31 11.50
C LYS A 113 11.17 7.32 10.35
N TRP A 114 9.99 6.80 10.01
CA TRP A 114 9.82 6.00 8.78
C TRP A 114 9.90 6.86 7.53
N MET A 115 10.37 6.25 6.44
CA MET A 115 10.61 6.88 5.14
C MET A 115 10.21 5.95 4.00
N PHE A 116 9.07 6.25 3.35
CA PHE A 116 8.60 5.51 2.17
C PHE A 116 8.74 6.31 0.86
N GLY A 117 9.08 7.60 0.99
CA GLY A 117 9.38 8.53 -0.09
C GLY A 117 8.47 9.75 -0.05
N LYS A 118 9.07 10.93 -0.21
CA LYS A 118 8.34 12.19 -0.29
C LYS A 118 7.55 12.30 -1.59
N ALA A 119 6.26 12.62 -1.48
CA ALA A 119 5.41 12.97 -2.60
C ALA A 119 5.17 14.49 -2.67
N THR A 120 4.81 14.99 -3.85
CA THR A 120 4.31 16.37 -4.01
C THR A 120 2.83 16.44 -3.65
N ASP A 121 2.30 17.65 -3.42
CA ASP A 121 0.89 17.85 -3.07
C ASP A 121 -0.05 17.32 -4.16
N GLU A 122 0.33 17.44 -5.44
CA GLU A 122 -0.44 16.89 -6.57
C GLU A 122 -0.46 15.36 -6.54
N ALA A 123 0.66 14.72 -6.19
CA ALA A 123 0.74 13.28 -6.06
C ALA A 123 -0.05 12.77 -4.84
N ILE A 124 -0.04 13.52 -3.73
CA ILE A 124 -0.85 13.21 -2.53
C ILE A 124 -2.33 13.35 -2.85
N ALA A 125 -2.74 14.44 -3.49
CA ALA A 125 -4.12 14.65 -3.93
C ALA A 125 -4.57 13.51 -4.87
N THR A 126 -3.73 13.14 -5.84
CA THR A 126 -4.00 12.01 -6.74
C THR A 126 -4.16 10.69 -5.98
N LEU A 127 -3.31 10.41 -5.00
CA LEU A 127 -3.39 9.22 -4.16
C LEU A 127 -4.71 9.18 -3.38
N ILE A 128 -5.10 10.29 -2.74
CA ILE A 128 -6.36 10.41 -1.99
C ILE A 128 -7.56 10.18 -2.92
N THR A 129 -7.57 10.84 -4.08
CA THR A 129 -8.65 10.68 -5.08
C THR A 129 -8.79 9.22 -5.51
N ARG A 130 -7.67 8.55 -5.82
CA ARG A 130 -7.67 7.12 -6.19
C ARG A 130 -8.11 6.23 -5.03
N LYS A 131 -7.68 6.52 -3.79
CA LYS A 131 -8.12 5.79 -2.60
C LYS A 131 -9.63 5.88 -2.44
N VAL A 132 -10.19 7.09 -2.51
CA VAL A 132 -11.64 7.29 -2.37
C VAL A 132 -12.40 6.57 -3.47
N PHE A 133 -11.95 6.70 -4.72
CA PHE A 133 -12.54 5.99 -5.86
C PHE A 133 -12.50 4.46 -5.68
N TRP A 134 -11.32 3.87 -5.46
CA TRP A 134 -11.16 2.43 -5.40
C TRP A 134 -11.81 1.81 -4.19
N HIS A 135 -11.73 2.46 -3.02
CA HIS A 135 -12.41 1.99 -1.84
C HIS A 135 -13.93 1.99 -2.04
N SER A 136 -14.51 3.08 -2.58
CA SER A 136 -15.94 3.13 -2.89
C SER A 136 -16.35 2.11 -3.95
N ARG A 137 -15.49 1.81 -4.93
CA ARG A 137 -15.80 0.83 -5.98
C ARG A 137 -15.70 -0.63 -5.52
N VAL A 138 -14.70 -0.95 -4.68
CA VAL A 138 -14.39 -2.33 -4.27
C VAL A 138 -15.13 -2.73 -2.99
N LEU A 139 -15.18 -1.85 -2.00
CA LEU A 139 -15.79 -2.13 -0.68
C LEU A 139 -17.08 -1.33 -0.43
N GLY A 140 -17.27 -0.22 -1.13
CA GLY A 140 -18.36 0.71 -0.88
C GLY A 140 -18.16 1.56 0.37
N GLY A 141 -19.15 2.40 0.68
CA GLY A 141 -19.17 3.21 1.90
C GLY A 141 -18.16 4.36 1.94
N ASN A 142 -18.02 4.94 3.14
CA ASN A 142 -17.14 6.08 3.40
C ASN A 142 -15.71 5.62 3.68
N VAL A 143 -14.76 6.46 3.28
CA VAL A 143 -13.31 6.22 3.31
C VAL A 143 -12.70 7.09 4.39
N TRP A 144 -11.95 6.49 5.32
CA TRP A 144 -11.17 7.27 6.26
C TRP A 144 -9.92 7.83 5.57
N VAL A 145 -9.86 9.16 5.45
CA VAL A 145 -8.76 9.89 4.81
C VAL A 145 -7.73 10.42 5.81
N GLY A 146 -8.05 10.36 7.12
CA GLY A 146 -7.14 10.71 8.22
C GLY A 146 -6.21 9.58 8.65
N ASP A 147 -6.15 8.49 7.89
CA ASP A 147 -5.35 7.30 8.21
C ASP A 147 -3.84 7.63 8.33
N PRO A 148 -3.21 7.43 9.51
CA PRO A 148 -1.79 7.67 9.70
C PRO A 148 -0.89 6.91 8.72
N ALA A 149 -1.30 5.72 8.24
CA ALA A 149 -0.54 4.95 7.27
C ALA A 149 -0.43 5.69 5.92
N GLU A 150 -1.44 6.46 5.51
CA GLU A 150 -1.38 7.28 4.29
C GLU A 150 -0.39 8.42 4.45
N ALA A 151 -0.51 9.22 5.51
CA ALA A 151 0.40 10.33 5.77
C ALA A 151 1.86 9.83 5.84
N LEU A 152 2.09 8.69 6.48
CA LEU A 152 3.40 8.05 6.55
C LEU A 152 3.93 7.62 5.17
N TYR A 153 3.06 7.10 4.30
CA TYR A 153 3.43 6.57 2.99
C TYR A 153 4.00 7.65 2.06
N VAL A 154 3.46 8.86 2.15
CA VAL A 154 3.85 10.01 1.32
C VAL A 154 4.80 10.98 2.02
N GLU A 155 5.32 10.61 3.20
CA GLU A 155 6.18 11.44 4.05
C GLU A 155 5.55 12.81 4.37
N SER A 156 4.28 12.79 4.76
CA SER A 156 3.47 13.96 5.10
C SER A 156 2.89 13.86 6.51
N THR A 157 2.06 14.84 6.89
CA THR A 157 1.32 14.84 8.15
C THR A 157 -0.17 14.62 7.88
N ILE A 158 -0.89 14.06 8.86
CA ILE A 158 -2.36 13.88 8.78
C ILE A 158 -3.07 15.21 8.51
N PRO A 159 -2.74 16.33 9.20
CA PRO A 159 -3.34 17.63 8.90
C PRO A 159 -3.16 18.08 7.44
N HIS A 160 -1.98 17.87 6.85
CA HIS A 160 -1.70 18.23 5.46
C HIS A 160 -2.49 17.37 4.47
N VAL A 161 -2.57 16.05 4.71
CA VAL A 161 -3.41 15.14 3.92
C VAL A 161 -4.89 15.55 3.98
N LEU A 162 -5.39 15.91 5.16
CA LEU A 162 -6.76 16.38 5.34
C LEU A 162 -7.01 17.75 4.68
N GLU A 163 -6.01 18.64 4.66
CA GLU A 163 -6.08 19.91 3.94
C GLU A 163 -6.25 19.70 2.43
N LEU A 164 -5.40 18.87 1.82
CA LEU A 164 -5.53 18.52 0.41
C LEU A 164 -6.87 17.82 0.11
N THR A 165 -7.35 16.98 1.03
CA THR A 165 -8.67 16.35 0.89
C THR A 165 -9.82 17.36 0.93
N ARG A 166 -9.75 18.39 1.78
CA ARG A 166 -10.73 19.49 1.79
C ARG A 166 -10.74 20.24 0.45
N GLY A 167 -9.56 20.56 -0.10
CA GLY A 167 -9.46 21.19 -1.42
C GLY A 167 -10.10 20.34 -2.53
N LEU A 168 -9.91 19.02 -2.49
CA LEU A 168 -10.58 18.10 -3.41
C LEU A 168 -12.10 18.10 -3.24
N ALA A 169 -12.60 18.14 -2.01
CA ALA A 169 -14.04 18.22 -1.74
C ALA A 169 -14.64 19.55 -2.21
N GLU A 170 -13.96 20.67 -1.96
CA GLU A 170 -14.34 22.02 -2.41
C GLU A 170 -14.37 22.14 -3.93
N SER A 171 -13.48 21.43 -4.64
CA SER A 171 -13.50 21.32 -6.10
C SER A 171 -14.67 20.49 -6.67
N GLY A 172 -15.50 19.92 -5.79
CA GLY A 172 -16.65 19.10 -6.17
C GLY A 172 -16.29 17.66 -6.57
N LEU A 173 -15.06 17.20 -6.32
CA LEU A 173 -14.63 15.84 -6.65
C LEU A 173 -15.05 14.79 -5.63
N MET A 174 -15.41 15.15 -4.41
CA MET A 174 -15.87 14.19 -3.39
C MET A 174 -16.67 14.90 -2.32
N THR A 175 -17.38 14.12 -1.50
CA THR A 175 -18.02 14.64 -0.29
C THR A 175 -17.12 14.33 0.91
N LEU A 176 -16.95 15.29 1.82
CA LEU A 176 -16.15 15.14 3.03
C LEU A 176 -16.98 15.47 4.28
N GLN A 177 -16.95 14.59 5.27
CA GLN A 177 -17.58 14.77 6.58
C GLN A 177 -16.58 14.43 7.68
N GLY A 178 -15.99 15.44 8.31
CA GLY A 178 -14.85 15.25 9.22
C GLY A 178 -13.67 14.62 8.46
N GLU A 179 -13.23 13.45 8.89
CA GLU A 179 -12.15 12.67 8.24
C GLU A 179 -12.67 11.56 7.31
N TRP A 180 -13.96 11.58 6.99
CA TRP A 180 -14.60 10.56 6.16
C TRP A 180 -15.00 11.14 4.81
N ALA A 181 -14.42 10.60 3.75
CA ALA A 181 -14.73 10.98 2.37
C ALA A 181 -15.63 9.95 1.68
N SER A 182 -16.42 10.37 0.71
CA SER A 182 -17.17 9.45 -0.17
C SER A 182 -17.11 9.90 -1.63
N ALA A 183 -17.03 8.94 -2.54
CA ALA A 183 -17.07 9.20 -3.97
C ALA A 183 -18.46 9.75 -4.36
N ASN A 184 -18.47 10.89 -5.04
CA ASN A 184 -19.69 11.46 -5.61
C ASN A 184 -19.79 11.17 -7.12
N GLY A 185 -20.85 11.63 -7.78
CA GLY A 185 -21.06 11.40 -9.21
C GLY A 185 -19.90 11.88 -10.10
N ALA A 186 -19.24 12.99 -9.73
CA ALA A 186 -18.10 13.52 -10.49
C ALA A 186 -16.86 12.63 -10.40
N LEU A 187 -16.60 12.02 -9.25
CA LEU A 187 -15.51 11.05 -9.11
C LEU A 187 -15.80 9.74 -9.85
N ILE A 188 -17.03 9.24 -9.72
CA ILE A 188 -17.45 8.00 -10.38
C ILE A 188 -17.42 8.14 -11.91
N ALA A 189 -17.73 9.34 -12.43
CA ALA A 189 -17.62 9.65 -13.85
C ALA A 189 -16.18 9.55 -14.40
N GLN A 190 -15.15 9.55 -13.53
CA GLN A 190 -13.74 9.35 -13.92
C GLN A 190 -13.30 7.87 -13.89
N SER A 191 -14.24 6.94 -13.75
CA SER A 191 -13.97 5.50 -13.64
C SER A 191 -13.06 4.94 -14.74
N GLU A 192 -13.32 5.26 -16.01
CA GLU A 192 -12.52 4.79 -17.15
C GLU A 192 -11.06 5.23 -17.04
N LYS A 193 -10.81 6.45 -16.55
CA LYS A 193 -9.45 6.97 -16.34
C LYS A 193 -8.71 6.16 -15.27
N PHE A 194 -9.34 5.91 -14.11
CA PHE A 194 -8.70 5.16 -13.04
C PHE A 194 -8.44 3.70 -13.44
N GLU A 195 -9.37 3.07 -14.15
CA GLU A 195 -9.18 1.72 -14.67
C GLU A 195 -8.04 1.67 -15.69
N ALA A 196 -7.95 2.65 -16.59
CA ALA A 196 -6.87 2.75 -17.57
C ALA A 196 -5.50 2.95 -16.88
N ASP A 197 -5.43 3.83 -15.87
CA ASP A 197 -4.22 4.05 -15.07
C ASP A 197 -3.76 2.76 -14.39
N THR A 198 -4.68 2.04 -13.73
CA THR A 198 -4.38 0.77 -13.05
C THR A 198 -3.94 -0.31 -14.03
N LYS A 199 -4.60 -0.41 -15.20
CA LYS A 199 -4.21 -1.35 -16.26
C LYS A 199 -2.82 -1.05 -16.80
N ALA A 200 -2.50 0.22 -17.02
CA ALA A 200 -1.17 0.64 -17.48
C ALA A 200 -0.09 0.33 -16.43
N ALA A 201 -0.35 0.62 -15.15
CA ALA A 201 0.56 0.30 -14.06
C ALA A 201 0.82 -1.21 -13.93
N LEU A 202 -0.24 -2.03 -14.05
CA LEU A 202 -0.12 -3.48 -14.01
C LEU A 202 0.69 -4.02 -15.21
N ALA A 203 0.44 -3.51 -16.42
CA ALA A 203 1.17 -3.94 -17.61
C ALA A 203 2.68 -3.64 -17.51
N GLU A 204 3.06 -2.49 -16.97
CA GLU A 204 4.48 -2.13 -16.75
C GLU A 204 5.15 -3.00 -15.68
N LEU A 205 4.39 -3.45 -14.68
CA LEU A 205 4.83 -4.39 -13.67
C LEU A 205 5.04 -5.79 -14.27
N GLU A 206 4.06 -6.30 -15.02
CA GLU A 206 4.13 -7.59 -15.70
C GLU A 206 5.29 -7.65 -16.71
N LYS A 207 5.50 -6.57 -17.47
CA LYS A 207 6.60 -6.44 -18.44
C LYS A 207 7.96 -6.60 -17.78
N LYS A 208 8.17 -6.00 -16.61
CA LYS A 208 9.42 -6.15 -15.85
C LYS A 208 9.65 -7.60 -15.45
N HIS A 209 8.66 -8.25 -14.82
CA HIS A 209 8.79 -9.63 -14.36
C HIS A 209 8.91 -10.64 -15.51
N ALA A 210 8.23 -10.41 -16.63
CA ALA A 210 8.42 -11.21 -17.84
C ALA A 210 9.88 -11.13 -18.34
N SER A 211 10.48 -9.94 -18.31
CA SER A 211 11.88 -9.74 -18.72
C SER A 211 12.86 -10.44 -17.76
N GLU A 212 12.63 -10.36 -16.44
CA GLU A 212 13.45 -11.05 -15.43
C GLU A 212 13.36 -12.58 -15.55
N ARG A 213 12.17 -13.12 -15.83
CA ARG A 213 11.97 -14.55 -16.10
C ARG A 213 12.69 -15.02 -17.36
N ALA A 214 12.71 -14.20 -18.41
CA ALA A 214 13.43 -14.53 -19.64
C ALA A 214 14.94 -14.59 -19.42
N GLN A 215 15.48 -13.75 -18.53
CA GLN A 215 16.91 -13.71 -18.19
C GLN A 215 17.35 -14.85 -17.26
N THR A 216 16.43 -15.44 -16.50
CA THR A 216 16.72 -16.49 -15.49
C THR A 216 16.52 -17.92 -15.99
N LYS A 217 16.03 -18.13 -17.22
CA LYS A 217 15.98 -19.47 -17.82
C LYS A 217 17.40 -19.89 -18.27
N PRO A 218 17.94 -21.01 -17.78
CA PRO A 218 19.19 -21.56 -18.31
C PRO A 218 18.98 -22.01 -19.77
N ALA A 219 20.00 -21.80 -20.60
CA ALA A 219 20.07 -22.26 -21.99
C ALA A 219 20.08 -23.80 -22.09
#